data_AF-A0A804HQX4-F1
#
_entry.id   AF-A0A804HQX4-F1
#
_cell.length_a   1.000
_cell.length_b   1.000
_cell.length_c   1.000
_cell.angle_alpha   90.00
_cell.angle_beta   90.00
_cell.angle_gamma   90.00
#
_symmetry.space_group_name_H-M   'P 1'
#
loop_
_entity.id
_entity.type
_entity.pdbx_description
1 polymer ?
#
loop_
_entity_poly.entity_id
_entity_poly.type
_entity_poly.pdbx_seq_one_letter_code
_entity_poly.pdbx_strand_id
1 'polypeptide(L)'
;MFCLSLIEHNLPLPPHLLNRPLLDAIKEELERLFLDKVLSNLGLCISIYDIRTIEGGFVFPVSLGFFDDIKVPVHLLPHKSRMGDDGIWIWEHECGDLPMDLDEEVHFRVTKINYPPIPLEQDANASPFSPMEIIGEIYGDGLGLLSWWAD
;
A
#
# COMPACT_ATOMS: atom_id res chain seq x y z
N MET A 1 23.67 -7.56 26.78
CA MET A 1 22.43 -8.36 26.80
C MET A 1 21.49 -7.71 25.80
N PHE A 2 21.02 -8.45 24.80
CA PHE A 2 20.09 -7.94 23.78
C PHE A 2 18.71 -8.56 24.01
N CYS A 3 17.65 -7.82 23.68
CA CYS A 3 16.28 -8.31 23.71
C CYS A 3 15.54 -7.90 22.42
N LEU A 4 14.52 -8.67 22.05
CA LEU A 4 13.63 -8.35 20.94
C LEU A 4 12.38 -7.69 21.50
N SER A 5 12.00 -6.55 20.93
CA SER A 5 10.77 -5.81 21.29
C SER A 5 9.90 -5.69 20.05
N LEU A 6 8.60 -5.96 20.19
CA LEU A 6 7.62 -5.75 19.13
C LEU A 6 7.18 -4.29 19.13
N ILE A 7 7.20 -3.65 17.96
CA ILE A 7 6.85 -2.23 17.79
C ILE A 7 5.84 -2.13 16.65
N GLU A 8 4.74 -1.43 16.91
CA GLU A 8 3.77 -1.01 15.90
C GLU A 8 4.00 0.47 15.59
N HIS A 9 4.15 0.81 14.31
CA HIS A 9 4.40 2.19 13.90
C HIS A 9 3.80 2.50 12.52
N ASN A 10 3.21 3.68 12.40
CA ASN A 10 2.76 4.25 11.13
C ASN A 10 3.87 5.15 10.56
N LEU A 11 4.36 4.84 9.36
CA LEU A 11 5.38 5.64 8.69
C LEU A 11 4.86 6.18 7.35
N PRO A 12 5.07 7.47 7.04
CA PRO A 12 4.85 7.99 5.71
C PRO A 12 5.98 7.48 4.80
N LEU A 13 5.64 6.74 3.75
CA LEU A 13 6.64 6.28 2.78
C LEU A 13 6.75 7.32 1.65
N PRO A 14 7.93 7.95 1.46
CA PRO A 14 8.13 8.88 0.37
C PRO A 14 7.92 8.22 -1.01
N PRO A 15 7.31 8.93 -1.98
CA PRO A 15 7.05 8.36 -3.31
C PRO A 15 8.29 7.85 -4.05
N HIS A 16 9.46 8.45 -3.81
CA HIS A 16 10.71 8.05 -4.45
C HIS A 16 11.22 6.68 -4.00
N LEU A 17 10.79 6.19 -2.83
CA LEU A 17 11.17 4.85 -2.33
C LEU A 17 10.28 3.74 -2.91
N LEU A 18 9.18 4.08 -3.57
CA LEU A 18 8.26 3.11 -4.18
C LEU A 18 8.83 2.41 -5.42
N ASN A 19 9.91 2.96 -6.00
CA ASN A 19 10.60 2.35 -7.13
C ASN A 19 11.48 1.14 -6.73
N ARG A 20 11.59 0.85 -5.43
CA ARG A 20 12.31 -0.31 -4.88
C ARG A 20 11.31 -1.33 -4.32
N PRO A 21 11.73 -2.59 -4.09
CA PRO A 21 10.90 -3.54 -3.36
C PRO A 21 10.44 -2.95 -2.02
N LEU A 22 9.13 -2.98 -1.75
CA LEU A 22 8.54 -2.31 -0.59
C LEU A 22 9.17 -2.73 0.74
N LEU A 23 9.51 -4.02 0.87
CA LEU A 23 10.14 -4.54 2.07
C LEU A 23 11.47 -3.82 2.36
N ASP A 24 12.25 -3.56 1.32
CA ASP A 24 13.52 -2.86 1.42
C ASP A 24 13.30 -1.38 1.72
N ALA A 25 12.33 -0.75 1.04
CA ALA A 25 11.95 0.65 1.26
C ALA A 25 11.45 0.92 2.69
N ILE A 26 10.57 0.06 3.21
CA ILE A 26 10.06 0.14 4.58
C ILE A 26 11.17 -0.12 5.58
N LYS A 27 12.02 -1.12 5.31
CA LYS A 27 13.15 -1.43 6.19
C LYS A 27 14.11 -0.23 6.27
N GLU A 28 14.45 0.40 5.15
CA GLU A 28 15.31 1.59 5.09
C GLU A 28 14.71 2.76 5.90
N GLU A 29 13.40 3.01 5.77
CA GLU A 29 12.73 4.05 6.55
C GLU A 29 12.66 3.73 8.04
N LEU A 30 12.37 2.49 8.40
CA LEU A 30 12.37 2.08 9.80
C LEU A 30 13.78 2.17 10.39
N GLU A 31 14.83 1.79 9.65
CA GLU A 31 16.22 1.96 10.08
C GLU A 31 16.53 3.44 10.31
N ARG A 32 16.16 4.32 9.38
CA ARG A 32 16.30 5.78 9.56
C ARG A 32 15.54 6.31 10.79
N LEU A 33 14.39 5.72 11.12
CA LEU A 33 13.55 6.16 12.23
C LEU A 33 14.01 5.62 13.58
N PHE A 34 14.49 4.38 13.66
CA PHE A 34 14.76 3.69 14.93
C PHE A 34 16.24 3.46 15.21
N LEU A 35 17.07 3.25 14.20
CA LEU A 35 18.49 2.91 14.37
C LEU A 35 19.23 4.00 15.14
N ASP A 36 20.08 3.60 16.07
CA ASP A 36 20.88 4.48 16.95
C ASP A 36 20.05 5.45 17.81
N LYS A 37 18.75 5.20 17.98
CA LYS A 37 17.87 6.00 18.85
C LYS A 37 17.47 5.26 20.11
N VAL A 38 17.34 6.03 21.19
CA VAL A 38 16.84 5.54 22.48
C VAL A 38 15.33 5.61 22.47
N LEU A 39 14.69 4.45 22.54
CA LEU A 39 13.24 4.30 22.64
C LEU A 39 12.83 4.28 24.10
N SER A 40 11.85 5.12 24.43
CA SER A 40 11.30 5.23 25.78
C SER A 40 10.82 3.86 26.27
N ASN A 41 11.20 3.50 27.49
CA ASN A 41 10.84 2.22 28.15
C ASN A 41 11.38 0.94 27.48
N LEU A 42 12.24 1.03 26.45
CA LEU A 42 12.86 -0.12 25.79
C LEU A 42 14.40 -0.08 25.83
N GLY A 43 15.00 1.05 25.47
CA GLY A 43 16.46 1.22 25.40
C GLY A 43 16.96 1.63 24.00
N LEU A 44 18.25 1.40 23.72
CA LEU A 44 18.88 1.73 22.44
C LEU A 44 18.51 0.69 21.38
N CYS A 45 17.98 1.14 20.24
CA CYS A 45 17.77 0.29 19.08
C CYS A 45 19.06 0.13 18.26
N ILE A 46 19.43 -1.12 17.98
CA ILE A 46 20.69 -1.49 17.31
C ILE A 46 20.44 -1.99 15.89
N SER A 47 19.33 -2.68 15.66
CA SER A 47 18.94 -3.17 14.35
C SER A 47 17.47 -3.57 14.33
N ILE A 48 16.91 -3.68 13.12
CA ILE A 48 15.58 -4.24 12.86
C ILE A 48 15.73 -5.74 12.60
N TYR A 49 14.93 -6.55 13.29
CA TYR A 49 14.99 -8.00 13.21
C TYR A 49 14.17 -8.56 12.04
N ASP A 50 12.84 -8.42 12.10
CA ASP A 50 11.90 -8.78 11.05
C ASP A 50 10.72 -7.81 11.01
N ILE A 51 9.97 -7.85 9.90
CA ILE A 51 8.70 -7.16 9.75
C ILE A 51 7.61 -8.22 9.78
N ARG A 52 6.69 -8.11 10.74
CA ARG A 52 5.62 -9.11 10.93
C ARG A 52 4.44 -8.93 9.99
N THR A 53 3.92 -7.71 9.96
CA THR A 53 2.76 -7.33 9.16
C THR A 53 2.96 -5.91 8.67
N ILE A 54 2.55 -5.66 7.43
CA ILE A 54 2.50 -4.32 6.84
C ILE A 54 1.04 -4.10 6.49
N GLU A 55 0.46 -3.04 7.02
CA GLU A 55 -0.92 -2.66 6.78
C GLU A 55 -0.97 -1.20 6.31
N GLY A 56 -1.85 -0.90 5.35
CA GLY A 56 -2.03 0.46 4.81
C GLY A 56 -1.33 0.76 3.49
N GLY A 57 -1.43 2.02 3.06
CA GLY A 57 -0.92 2.52 1.78
C GLY A 57 -1.84 2.23 0.60
N PHE A 58 -3.05 2.81 0.59
CA PHE A 58 -4.05 2.62 -0.46
C PHE A 58 -4.03 3.79 -1.41
N VAL A 59 -4.09 3.54 -2.72
CA VAL A 59 -4.13 4.64 -3.68
C VAL A 59 -5.14 4.46 -4.80
N PHE A 60 -5.52 3.23 -5.13
CA PHE A 60 -6.47 3.00 -6.21
C PHE A 60 -7.81 2.48 -5.67
N PRO A 61 -8.85 3.33 -5.56
CA PRO A 61 -10.21 2.88 -5.32
C PRO A 61 -10.76 2.28 -6.62
N VAL A 62 -11.18 1.01 -6.56
CA VAL A 62 -11.85 0.35 -7.67
C VAL A 62 -13.34 0.30 -7.38
N SER A 63 -14.17 0.71 -8.34
CA SER A 63 -15.62 0.55 -8.25
C SER A 63 -16.09 -0.51 -9.24
N LEU A 64 -17.02 -1.35 -8.80
CA LEU A 64 -17.77 -2.29 -9.65
C LEU A 64 -19.17 -1.74 -9.99
N GLY A 65 -19.44 -0.47 -9.69
CA GLY A 65 -20.75 0.18 -9.81
C GLY A 65 -21.76 -0.18 -8.72
N PHE A 66 -21.76 -1.42 -8.23
CA PHE A 66 -22.56 -1.85 -7.07
C PHE A 66 -21.77 -1.91 -5.76
N PHE A 67 -20.44 -1.83 -5.84
CA PHE A 67 -19.53 -1.99 -4.71
C PHE A 67 -18.27 -1.15 -4.93
N ASP A 68 -18.00 -0.25 -3.99
CA ASP A 68 -16.95 0.77 -4.10
C ASP A 68 -15.82 0.60 -3.07
N ASP A 69 -15.98 -0.32 -2.11
CA ASP A 69 -15.03 -0.55 -1.02
C ASP A 69 -13.91 -1.52 -1.41
N ILE A 70 -13.33 -1.31 -2.60
CA ILE A 70 -12.21 -2.08 -3.12
C ILE A 70 -10.96 -1.21 -3.12
N LYS A 71 -9.93 -1.67 -2.43
CA LYS A 71 -8.69 -0.94 -2.24
C LYS A 71 -7.53 -1.73 -2.82
N VAL A 72 -6.78 -1.11 -3.72
CA VAL A 72 -5.49 -1.65 -4.16
C VAL A 72 -4.39 -0.87 -3.45
N PRO A 73 -3.58 -1.54 -2.62
CA PRO A 73 -2.48 -0.91 -1.95
C PRO A 73 -1.30 -0.73 -2.92
N VAL A 74 -0.50 0.30 -2.70
CA VAL A 74 0.63 0.68 -3.58
C VAL A 74 1.62 -0.46 -3.79
N HIS A 75 1.82 -1.29 -2.77
CA HIS A 75 2.74 -2.41 -2.84
C HIS A 75 2.27 -3.57 -3.73
N LEU A 76 1.00 -3.54 -4.15
CA LEU A 76 0.40 -4.48 -5.08
C LEU A 76 0.16 -3.84 -6.47
N LEU A 77 0.73 -2.65 -6.72
CA LEU A 77 0.85 -2.08 -8.05
C LEU A 77 2.06 -2.69 -8.78
N PRO A 78 2.13 -2.56 -10.12
CA PRO A 78 3.26 -3.05 -10.88
C PRO A 78 4.58 -2.38 -10.46
N HIS A 79 5.68 -3.13 -10.51
CA HIS A 79 7.00 -2.62 -10.14
C HIS A 79 7.38 -1.42 -11.04
N LYS A 80 7.97 -0.38 -10.43
CA LYS A 80 8.26 0.94 -11.06
C LYS A 80 7.04 1.83 -11.32
N SER A 81 5.96 1.66 -10.56
CA SER A 81 4.85 2.63 -10.58
C SER A 81 5.21 3.87 -9.78
N ARG A 82 5.06 5.05 -10.38
CA ARG A 82 5.24 6.36 -9.73
C ARG A 82 3.97 7.17 -9.80
N MET A 83 3.72 8.01 -8.80
CA MET A 83 2.64 8.99 -8.85
C MET A 83 3.15 10.26 -9.54
N GLY A 84 2.43 10.71 -10.57
CA GLY A 84 2.66 11.99 -11.23
C GLY A 84 2.27 13.19 -10.35
N ASP A 85 2.70 14.38 -10.74
CA ASP A 85 2.36 15.63 -10.06
C ASP A 85 0.85 15.97 -10.14
N ASP A 86 0.17 15.36 -11.10
CA ASP A 86 -1.28 15.41 -11.35
C ASP A 86 -2.09 14.43 -10.47
N GLY A 87 -1.41 13.58 -9.69
CA GLY A 87 -2.04 12.54 -8.88
C GLY A 87 -2.43 11.27 -9.65
N ILE A 88 -2.05 11.17 -10.93
CA ILE A 88 -2.27 9.99 -11.77
C ILE A 88 -1.08 9.03 -11.58
N TRP A 89 -1.37 7.74 -11.45
CA TRP A 89 -0.32 6.73 -11.35
C TRP A 89 0.21 6.39 -12.73
N ILE A 90 1.52 6.34 -12.88
CA ILE A 90 2.20 6.01 -14.12
C ILE A 90 3.05 4.79 -13.86
N TRP A 91 2.81 3.74 -14.63
CA TRP A 91 3.65 2.55 -14.65
C TRP A 91 4.75 2.69 -15.70
N GLU A 92 6.01 2.69 -15.25
CA GLU A 92 7.17 2.72 -16.15
C GLU A 92 7.46 1.31 -16.69
N HIS A 93 6.85 0.98 -17.84
CA HIS A 93 7.08 -0.28 -18.54
C HIS A 93 8.22 -0.16 -19.57
N GLU A 94 8.82 -1.28 -19.97
CA GLU A 94 9.89 -1.29 -20.98
C GLU A 94 9.43 -0.74 -22.35
N CYS A 95 8.13 -0.81 -22.62
CA CYS A 95 7.49 -0.31 -23.85
C CYS A 95 7.06 1.16 -23.76
N GLY A 96 7.24 1.82 -22.61
CA GLY A 96 6.83 3.21 -22.38
C GLY A 96 6.10 3.41 -21.06
N ASP A 97 5.83 4.68 -20.76
CA ASP A 97 5.08 5.11 -19.58
C ASP A 97 3.58 4.87 -19.82
N LEU A 98 2.98 4.00 -19.01
CA LEU A 98 1.57 3.66 -19.08
C LEU A 98 0.82 4.37 -17.93
N PRO A 99 0.02 5.42 -18.21
CA PRO A 99 -0.80 6.05 -17.19
C PRO A 99 -1.95 5.13 -16.76
N MET A 100 -2.33 5.23 -15.50
CA MET A 100 -3.50 4.62 -14.88
C MET A 100 -4.59 5.68 -14.78
N ASP A 101 -5.29 5.90 -15.88
CA ASP A 101 -6.35 6.90 -15.95
C ASP A 101 -7.57 6.51 -15.09
N LEU A 102 -8.26 7.53 -14.59
CA LEU A 102 -9.54 7.37 -13.91
C LEU A 102 -10.61 6.98 -14.94
N ASP A 103 -11.61 6.20 -14.51
CA ASP A 103 -12.73 5.71 -15.34
C ASP A 103 -12.37 4.67 -16.43
N GLU A 104 -11.18 4.06 -16.38
CA GLU A 104 -10.86 2.90 -17.22
C GLU A 104 -11.21 1.55 -16.56
N GLU A 105 -11.51 0.55 -17.39
CA GLU A 105 -11.75 -0.83 -16.94
C GLU A 105 -10.43 -1.48 -16.50
N VAL A 106 -10.40 -1.97 -15.26
CA VAL A 106 -9.23 -2.61 -14.64
C VAL A 106 -9.52 -4.07 -14.29
N HIS A 107 -8.61 -4.95 -14.69
CA HIS A 107 -8.52 -6.32 -14.18
C HIS A 107 -7.67 -6.34 -12.92
N PHE A 108 -8.29 -6.63 -11.79
CA PHE A 108 -7.59 -6.84 -10.53
C PHE A 108 -7.85 -8.25 -10.00
N ARG A 109 -6.90 -8.78 -9.24
CA ARG A 109 -7.02 -10.05 -8.53
C ARG A 109 -7.31 -9.78 -7.06
N VAL A 110 -8.31 -10.46 -6.50
CA VAL A 110 -8.60 -10.35 -5.06
C VAL A 110 -7.56 -11.11 -4.26
N THR A 111 -6.87 -10.42 -3.35
CA THR A 111 -5.85 -11.00 -2.48
C THR A 111 -6.42 -11.32 -1.09
N LYS A 112 -7.18 -10.37 -0.52
CA LYS A 112 -7.71 -10.50 0.85
C LYS A 112 -9.07 -9.83 0.94
N ILE A 113 -9.97 -10.39 1.76
CA ILE A 113 -11.26 -9.81 2.10
C ILE A 113 -11.27 -9.58 3.61
N ASN A 114 -11.63 -8.37 4.02
CA ASN A 114 -11.69 -7.97 5.41
C ASN A 114 -13.14 -7.67 5.81
N TYR A 115 -13.53 -8.10 7.01
CA TYR A 115 -14.85 -7.84 7.60
C TYR A 115 -14.63 -7.16 8.95
N PRO A 116 -14.45 -5.83 8.96
CA PRO A 116 -14.25 -5.11 10.21
C PRO A 116 -15.51 -5.24 11.10
N PRO A 117 -15.33 -5.39 12.42
CA PRO A 117 -16.46 -5.42 13.34
C PRO A 117 -17.20 -4.08 13.32
N ILE A 118 -18.53 -4.13 13.46
CA ILE A 118 -19.38 -2.93 13.45
C ILE A 118 -18.92 -1.97 14.56
N PRO A 119 -18.50 -0.74 14.24
CA PRO A 119 -18.10 0.25 15.22
C PRO A 119 -19.29 0.61 16.10
N LEU A 120 -19.10 0.57 17.41
CA LEU A 120 -20.12 1.01 18.38
C LEU A 120 -20.24 2.54 18.42
N GLU A 121 -19.17 3.24 18.06
CA GLU A 121 -19.09 4.70 18.00
C GLU A 121 -18.49 5.08 16.63
N GLN A 122 -19.18 5.94 15.89
CA GLN A 122 -18.67 6.57 14.68
C GLN A 122 -18.57 8.07 14.94
N ASP A 123 -17.36 8.61 14.83
CA ASP A 123 -17.15 10.06 14.81
C ASP A 123 -17.88 10.67 13.61
N ALA A 124 -18.53 11.82 13.80
CA ALA A 124 -19.30 12.50 12.75
C ALA A 124 -18.46 12.93 11.53
N ASN A 125 -17.12 12.93 11.65
CA ASN A 125 -16.17 13.25 10.59
C ASN A 125 -15.44 12.01 10.01
N ALA A 126 -15.72 10.81 10.51
CA ALA A 126 -15.11 9.60 9.97
C ALA A 126 -15.77 9.19 8.64
N SER A 127 -15.00 8.55 7.77
CA SER A 127 -15.53 7.91 6.55
C SER A 127 -16.67 6.94 6.90
N PRO A 128 -17.67 6.76 6.00
CA PRO A 128 -18.74 5.80 6.22
C PRO A 128 -18.15 4.41 6.52
N PHE A 129 -18.78 3.70 7.45
CA PHE A 129 -18.33 2.35 7.82
C PHE A 129 -18.58 1.41 6.64
N SER A 130 -17.51 0.80 6.17
CA SER A 130 -17.59 -0.28 5.20
C SER A 130 -17.67 -1.62 5.92
N PRO A 131 -18.78 -2.37 5.79
CA PRO A 131 -18.93 -3.68 6.42
C PRO A 131 -18.07 -4.77 5.77
N MET A 132 -17.57 -4.52 4.56
CA MET A 132 -16.74 -5.45 3.80
C MET A 132 -15.74 -4.65 2.97
N GLU A 133 -14.46 -4.90 3.17
CA GLU A 133 -13.39 -4.29 2.38
C GLU A 133 -12.68 -5.36 1.56
N ILE A 134 -12.50 -5.10 0.28
CA ILE A 134 -11.75 -6.00 -0.62
C ILE A 134 -10.38 -5.39 -0.87
N ILE A 135 -9.34 -6.16 -0.62
CA ILE A 135 -7.96 -5.80 -0.97
C ILE A 135 -7.57 -6.59 -2.21
N GLY A 136 -7.25 -5.86 -3.28
CA GLY A 136 -6.84 -6.41 -4.56
C GLY A 136 -5.40 -6.09 -4.92
N GLU A 137 -4.87 -6.83 -5.89
CA GLU A 137 -3.62 -6.55 -6.58
C GLU A 137 -3.85 -6.42 -8.08
N ILE A 138 -3.06 -5.58 -8.74
CA ILE A 138 -3.07 -5.42 -10.20
C ILE A 138 -1.74 -5.86 -10.84
N TYR A 139 -0.90 -6.54 -10.06
CA TYR A 139 0.40 -7.01 -10.49
C TYR A 139 0.31 -8.45 -11.04
N GLY A 140 0.48 -8.60 -12.35
CA GLY A 140 0.56 -9.89 -13.05
C GLY A 140 0.11 -9.83 -14.50
N ASP A 141 0.36 -10.91 -15.24
CA ASP A 141 -0.05 -11.02 -16.64
C ASP A 141 -1.58 -10.98 -16.78
N GLY A 142 -2.08 -10.12 -17.66
CA GLY A 142 -3.52 -9.88 -17.85
C GLY A 142 -4.20 -9.05 -16.76
N LEU A 143 -3.45 -8.54 -15.77
CA LEU A 143 -3.94 -7.64 -14.72
C LEU A 143 -3.57 -6.18 -15.04
N GLY A 144 -4.25 -5.23 -14.40
CA GLY A 144 -4.14 -3.80 -14.70
C GLY A 144 -5.21 -3.34 -15.68
N LEU A 145 -4.96 -2.22 -16.36
CA LEU A 145 -5.94 -1.64 -17.27
C LEU A 145 -6.11 -2.53 -18.51
N LEU A 146 -7.34 -2.65 -18.99
CA LEU A 146 -7.63 -3.43 -20.21
C LEU A 146 -6.87 -2.87 -21.42
N SER A 147 -6.65 -1.55 -21.45
CA SER A 147 -5.89 -0.84 -22.48
C SER A 147 -4.43 -1.29 -22.59
N TRP A 148 -3.84 -1.86 -21.53
CA TRP A 148 -2.46 -2.38 -21.56
C TRP A 148 -2.31 -3.67 -22.35
N TRP A 149 -3.41 -4.40 -22.54
CA TRP A 149 -3.43 -5.72 -23.16
C TRP A 149 -4.14 -5.72 -24.52
N ALA A 150 -4.53 -4.55 -25.02
CA ALA A 150 -5.12 -4.41 -26.35
C ALA A 150 -4.01 -4.47 -27.41
N ASP A 151 -4.09 -5.47 -28.29
CA ASP A 151 -3.26 -5.60 -29.50
C ASP A 151 -3.56 -4.52 -30.57
#